data_AF-A0A8S4GWG2-F1
#
_entry.id   AF-A0A8S4GWG2-F1
#
_cell.length_a   1.000
_cell.length_b   1.000
_cell.length_c   1.000
_cell.angle_alpha   90.00
_cell.angle_beta   90.00
_cell.angle_gamma   90.00
#
_symmetry.space_group_name_H-M   'P 1'
#
loop_
_entity.id
_entity.type
_entity.pdbx_description
1 polymer ?
#
loop_
_entity_poly.entity_id
_entity_poly.type
_entity_poly.pdbx_seq_one_letter_code
_entity_poly.pdbx_strand_id
1 'polypeptide(L)'
;MQAMTSLCSTFSGMTLKAAQPRAAPVERASLQVVASKRCDLTGAKRNKANNVTFSGKRNRKWQEANLQHRRVYWPEGQRWVKLKVTTRALRTIEKNGLDAMAREAGIDLWKLPFTDARPERLEYKAKTGPVVPMGKNPRKMKNEEKLAASKKGPLQAKYELGRIMYYRDA
;
A
#
# COMPACT_ATOMS: atom_id res chain seq x y z
N MET A 1 10.35 24.06 -74.42
CA MET A 1 8.91 23.71 -74.49
C MET A 1 8.66 22.54 -73.54
N GLN A 2 7.53 22.60 -72.85
CA GLN A 2 7.23 21.90 -71.60
C GLN A 2 7.09 20.37 -71.76
N ALA A 3 7.49 19.62 -70.74
CA ALA A 3 6.94 18.30 -70.46
C ALA A 3 6.89 18.10 -68.94
N MET A 4 5.70 18.22 -68.38
CA MET A 4 5.41 17.82 -67.01
C MET A 4 5.12 16.33 -66.98
N THR A 5 5.88 15.55 -66.22
CA THR A 5 5.59 14.13 -65.97
C THR A 5 5.43 13.89 -64.48
N SER A 6 4.15 13.91 -64.07
CA SER A 6 3.49 12.96 -63.17
C SER A 6 4.36 12.23 -62.11
N LEU A 7 4.25 12.69 -60.86
CA LEU A 7 4.50 11.87 -59.68
C LEU A 7 3.20 11.17 -59.28
N CYS A 8 2.97 9.95 -59.77
CA CYS A 8 1.95 9.06 -59.23
C CYS A 8 2.57 8.23 -58.09
N SER A 9 2.36 8.64 -56.84
CA SER A 9 2.67 7.83 -55.67
C SER A 9 1.55 6.81 -55.43
N THR A 10 1.77 5.54 -55.77
CA THR A 10 0.85 4.46 -55.40
C THR A 10 1.14 3.97 -53.99
N PHE A 11 0.56 4.63 -52.99
CA PHE A 11 0.49 4.09 -51.63
C PHE A 11 -0.73 3.15 -51.54
N SER A 12 -0.65 1.98 -52.18
CA SER A 12 -1.65 0.92 -52.03
C SER A 12 -1.11 -0.10 -51.03
N GLY A 13 -1.72 -0.16 -49.84
CA GLY A 13 -1.37 -1.21 -48.87
C GLY A 13 -1.45 -0.87 -47.39
N MET A 14 -2.34 0.03 -46.96
CA MET A 14 -2.71 0.11 -45.54
C MET A 14 -4.18 -0.25 -45.39
N THR A 15 -4.47 -1.55 -45.23
CA THR A 15 -5.73 -1.97 -44.64
C THR A 15 -5.76 -1.43 -43.21
N LEU A 16 -6.51 -0.35 -43.00
CA LEU A 16 -6.79 0.20 -41.69
C LEU A 16 -7.50 -0.88 -40.87
N LYS A 17 -6.75 -1.55 -39.99
CA LYS A 17 -7.32 -2.44 -38.98
C LYS A 17 -8.25 -1.59 -38.14
N ALA A 18 -9.56 -1.80 -38.26
CA ALA A 18 -10.55 -1.12 -37.45
C ALA A 18 -10.13 -1.23 -35.98
N ALA A 19 -9.86 -0.08 -35.36
CA ALA A 19 -9.52 -0.02 -33.95
C ALA A 19 -10.71 -0.58 -33.19
N GLN A 20 -10.54 -1.78 -32.62
CA GLN A 20 -11.54 -2.34 -31.72
C GLN A 20 -11.83 -1.29 -30.63
N PRO A 21 -13.09 -1.07 -30.24
CA PRO A 21 -13.38 -0.14 -29.15
C PRO A 21 -12.59 -0.63 -27.94
N ARG A 22 -11.62 0.17 -27.49
CA ARG A 22 -10.94 -0.07 -26.22
C ARG A 22 -12.05 -0.03 -25.18
N ALA A 23 -12.41 -1.18 -24.63
CA ALA A 23 -13.32 -1.26 -23.50
C ALA A 23 -12.84 -0.21 -22.48
N ALA A 24 -13.73 0.73 -22.14
CA ALA A 24 -13.41 1.76 -21.15
C ALA A 24 -12.81 1.06 -19.93
N PRO A 25 -11.73 1.58 -19.33
CA PRO A 25 -11.21 0.98 -18.10
C PRO A 25 -12.37 0.99 -17.12
N VAL A 26 -12.86 -0.21 -16.76
CA VAL A 26 -13.85 -0.36 -15.71
C VAL A 26 -13.15 0.21 -14.49
N GLU A 27 -13.54 1.41 -14.06
CA GLU A 27 -13.03 2.01 -12.83
C GLU A 27 -13.44 1.08 -11.70
N ARG A 28 -12.55 0.14 -11.37
CA ARG A 28 -12.71 -0.75 -10.23
C ARG A 28 -12.76 0.17 -9.03
N ALA A 29 -13.92 0.23 -8.37
CA ALA A 29 -14.11 1.05 -7.20
C ALA A 29 -13.04 0.68 -6.15
N SER A 30 -11.96 1.46 -6.09
CA SER A 30 -10.88 1.24 -5.15
C SER A 30 -11.39 1.59 -3.76
N LEU A 31 -11.57 0.59 -2.90
CA LEU A 31 -11.89 0.87 -1.50
C LEU A 31 -10.64 1.47 -0.84
N GLN A 32 -10.66 2.78 -0.59
CA GLN A 32 -9.64 3.40 0.24
C GLN A 32 -9.75 2.85 1.67
N VAL A 33 -8.67 2.28 2.19
CA VAL A 33 -8.58 1.83 3.59
C VAL A 33 -8.50 3.06 4.48
N VAL A 34 -9.66 3.64 4.78
CA VAL A 34 -9.84 4.80 5.66
C VAL A 34 -10.37 4.32 7.00
N ALA A 35 -10.05 5.04 8.08
CA ALA A 35 -10.60 4.85 9.42
C ALA A 35 -12.12 5.11 9.44
N SER A 36 -12.89 4.12 8.98
CA SER A 36 -14.36 4.13 8.91
C SER A 36 -14.92 2.82 9.48
N LYS A 37 -16.18 2.82 9.95
CA LYS A 37 -16.90 1.61 10.41
C LYS A 37 -17.34 0.73 9.23
N ARG A 38 -16.39 0.32 8.38
CA ARG A 38 -16.58 -0.50 7.18
C ARG A 38 -15.49 -1.56 7.09
N CYS A 39 -15.80 -2.76 6.62
CA CYS A 39 -14.78 -3.76 6.33
C CYS A 39 -13.90 -3.30 5.18
N ASP A 40 -12.58 -3.43 5.33
CA ASP A 40 -11.63 -2.98 4.31
C ASP A 40 -11.76 -3.83 3.04
N LEU A 41 -11.87 -5.17 3.16
CA LEU A 41 -11.96 -6.08 2.01
C LEU A 41 -13.37 -6.14 1.38
N THR A 42 -14.39 -6.46 2.17
CA THR A 42 -15.75 -6.73 1.65
C THR A 42 -16.62 -5.48 1.55
N GLY A 43 -16.20 -4.34 2.12
CA GLY A 43 -17.02 -3.14 2.16
C GLY A 43 -18.28 -3.27 3.03
N ALA A 44 -18.41 -4.32 3.86
CA ALA A 44 -19.54 -4.49 4.77
C ALA A 44 -19.67 -3.30 5.73
N LYS A 45 -20.87 -2.74 5.83
CA LYS A 45 -21.19 -1.55 6.64
C LYS A 45 -22.38 -1.81 7.55
N ARG A 46 -22.61 -0.91 8.51
CA ARG A 46 -23.78 -0.96 9.40
C ARG A 46 -25.08 -1.00 8.60
N ASN A 47 -26.06 -1.74 9.09
CA ASN A 47 -27.41 -1.79 8.55
C ASN A 47 -28.36 -0.89 9.34
N LYS A 48 -29.31 -0.26 8.65
CA LYS A 48 -30.36 0.57 9.24
C LYS A 48 -31.57 -0.33 9.53
N ALA A 49 -31.89 -0.55 10.79
CA ALA A 49 -32.97 -1.45 11.20
C ALA A 49 -33.90 -0.79 12.22
N ASN A 50 -34.99 -1.47 12.58
CA ASN A 50 -35.86 -1.07 13.68
C ASN A 50 -35.80 -2.15 14.78
N ASN A 51 -35.95 -1.72 16.03
CA ASN A 51 -36.32 -2.58 17.14
C ASN A 51 -37.85 -2.54 17.25
N VAL A 52 -38.50 -3.70 17.16
CA VAL A 52 -39.96 -3.83 17.26
C VAL A 52 -40.28 -4.34 18.65
N THR A 53 -41.04 -3.57 19.42
CA THR A 53 -41.50 -4.01 20.74
C THR A 53 -42.62 -5.03 20.61
N PHE A 54 -42.96 -5.71 21.71
CA PHE A 54 -44.12 -6.61 21.77
C PHE A 54 -45.42 -5.93 21.32
N SER A 55 -45.61 -4.66 21.67
CA SER A 55 -46.73 -3.81 21.23
C SER A 55 -46.64 -3.29 19.79
N GLY A 56 -45.66 -3.73 19.00
CA GLY A 56 -45.49 -3.34 17.59
C GLY A 56 -44.89 -1.95 17.35
N LYS A 57 -44.50 -1.22 18.40
CA LYS A 57 -43.84 0.09 18.27
C LYS A 57 -42.44 -0.09 17.65
N ARG A 58 -42.11 0.72 16.64
CA ARG A 58 -40.87 0.60 15.85
C ARG A 58 -39.89 1.72 16.20
N ASN A 59 -38.86 1.39 16.96
CA ASN A 59 -37.80 2.32 17.33
C ASN A 59 -36.59 2.13 16.41
N ARG A 60 -35.99 3.20 15.88
CA ARG A 60 -34.84 3.02 14.99
C ARG A 60 -33.60 2.54 15.76
N LYS A 61 -32.89 1.55 15.20
CA LYS A 61 -31.56 1.13 15.65
C LYS A 61 -30.57 0.95 14.50
N TRP A 62 -29.29 0.99 14.81
CA TRP A 62 -28.22 0.63 13.88
C TRP A 62 -27.70 -0.77 14.25
N GLN A 63 -27.64 -1.66 13.27
CA GLN A 63 -26.97 -2.96 13.42
C GLN A 63 -25.55 -2.81 12.93
N GLU A 64 -24.58 -2.84 13.85
CA GLU A 64 -23.17 -2.73 13.50
C GLU A 64 -22.65 -4.01 12.83
N ALA A 65 -21.69 -3.86 11.93
CA ALA A 65 -20.96 -5.01 11.39
C ALA A 65 -19.97 -5.49 12.45
N ASN A 66 -19.81 -6.81 12.60
CA ASN A 66 -18.82 -7.40 13.51
C ASN A 66 -17.40 -7.21 12.93
N LEU A 67 -16.84 -6.01 13.11
CA LEU A 67 -15.52 -5.58 12.65
C LEU A 67 -14.46 -5.89 13.69
N GLN A 68 -13.34 -6.45 13.27
CA GLN A 68 -12.23 -6.86 14.11
C GLN A 68 -10.92 -6.38 13.51
N HIS A 69 -10.03 -5.83 14.34
CA HIS A 69 -8.67 -5.51 13.95
C HIS A 69 -7.81 -6.77 14.07
N ARG A 70 -7.42 -7.34 12.94
CA ARG A 70 -6.63 -8.58 12.90
C ARG A 70 -5.44 -8.44 11.96
N ARG A 71 -4.41 -9.23 12.25
CA ARG A 71 -3.24 -9.40 11.37
C ARG A 71 -3.46 -10.66 10.56
N VAL A 72 -3.49 -10.52 9.25
CA VAL A 72 -3.64 -11.65 8.31
C VAL A 72 -2.29 -11.91 7.67
N TYR A 73 -1.88 -13.18 7.63
CA TYR A 73 -0.63 -13.56 6.97
C TYR A 73 -0.81 -13.52 5.45
N TRP A 74 0.16 -12.91 4.78
CA TRP A 74 0.21 -12.84 3.33
C TRP A 74 1.41 -13.64 2.81
N PRO A 75 1.20 -14.78 2.12
CA PRO A 75 2.29 -15.64 1.66
C PRO A 75 3.20 -14.99 0.62
N GLU A 76 2.68 -14.32 -0.41
CA GLU A 76 3.52 -13.73 -1.47
C GLU A 76 4.43 -12.61 -0.92
N GLY A 77 3.90 -11.81 0.01
CA GLY A 77 4.64 -10.76 0.70
C GLY A 77 5.56 -11.26 1.81
N GLN A 78 5.38 -12.50 2.30
CA GLN A 78 5.98 -13.04 3.53
C GLN A 78 5.90 -12.05 4.70
N ARG A 79 4.69 -11.58 4.97
CA ARG A 79 4.43 -10.58 6.02
C ARG A 79 3.01 -10.67 6.55
N TRP A 80 2.81 -10.05 7.70
CA TRP A 80 1.51 -9.90 8.33
C TRP A 80 0.93 -8.53 7.99
N VAL A 81 -0.24 -8.49 7.36
CA VAL A 81 -0.94 -7.24 7.03
C VAL A 81 -1.97 -6.94 8.11
N LYS A 82 -1.96 -5.73 8.66
CA LYS A 82 -2.95 -5.29 9.66
C LYS A 82 -4.20 -4.75 8.94
N LEU A 83 -5.34 -5.41 9.15
CA LEU A 83 -6.60 -5.07 8.49
C LEU A 83 -7.74 -4.94 9.50
N LYS A 84 -8.77 -4.17 9.14
CA LYS A 84 -10.06 -4.14 9.83
C LYS A 84 -11.08 -4.95 9.03
N VAL A 85 -11.31 -6.17 9.48
CA VAL A 85 -12.06 -7.19 8.73
C VAL A 85 -13.27 -7.67 9.51
N THR A 86 -14.32 -8.08 8.79
CA THR A 86 -15.44 -8.79 9.41
C THR A 86 -15.10 -10.26 9.61
N THR A 87 -15.81 -10.92 10.52
CA THR A 87 -15.70 -12.38 10.71
C THR A 87 -16.07 -13.17 9.45
N ARG A 88 -17.01 -12.66 8.65
CA ARG A 88 -17.34 -13.23 7.34
C ARG A 88 -16.19 -13.10 6.35
N ALA A 89 -15.53 -11.93 6.32
CA ALA A 89 -14.37 -11.73 5.46
C ALA A 89 -13.20 -12.66 5.85
N LEU A 90 -12.98 -12.92 7.14
CA LEU A 90 -11.97 -13.89 7.59
C LEU A 90 -12.23 -15.30 7.03
N ARG A 91 -13.48 -15.78 7.12
CA ARG A 91 -13.86 -17.06 6.51
C ARG A 91 -13.65 -17.09 5.00
N THR A 92 -13.85 -15.96 4.31
CA THR A 92 -13.61 -15.87 2.87
C THR A 92 -12.11 -15.85 2.55
N ILE A 93 -11.29 -15.16 3.35
CA ILE A 93 -9.83 -15.17 3.21
C ILE A 93 -9.29 -16.60 3.33
N GLU A 94 -9.80 -17.38 4.28
CA GLU A 94 -9.39 -18.79 4.46
C GLU A 94 -9.73 -19.65 3.23
N LYS A 95 -10.81 -19.33 2.51
CA LYS A 95 -11.26 -20.09 1.34
C LYS A 95 -10.60 -19.66 0.03
N ASN A 96 -10.58 -18.36 -0.24
CA ASN A 96 -10.17 -17.81 -1.54
C ASN A 96 -8.75 -17.24 -1.51
N GLY A 97 -8.16 -17.07 -0.33
CA GLY A 97 -6.91 -16.37 -0.13
C GLY A 97 -7.09 -14.86 0.01
N LEU A 98 -6.06 -14.21 0.57
CA LEU A 98 -6.05 -12.75 0.77
C LEU A 98 -5.87 -11.99 -0.55
N ASP A 99 -5.06 -12.52 -1.46
CA ASP A 99 -4.70 -11.85 -2.72
C ASP A 99 -5.89 -11.68 -3.67
N ALA A 100 -6.69 -12.74 -3.85
CA ALA A 100 -7.90 -12.68 -4.65
C ALA A 100 -8.86 -11.61 -4.12
N MET A 101 -9.13 -11.65 -2.81
CA MET A 101 -10.00 -10.69 -2.14
C MET A 101 -9.47 -9.24 -2.22
N ALA A 102 -8.15 -9.04 -2.10
CA ALA A 102 -7.55 -7.71 -2.19
C ALA A 102 -7.65 -7.13 -3.62
N ARG A 103 -7.47 -7.97 -4.65
CA ARG A 103 -7.64 -7.59 -6.05
C ARG A 103 -9.09 -7.23 -6.38
N GLU A 104 -10.05 -8.01 -5.87
CA GLU A 104 -11.49 -7.71 -5.99
C GLU A 104 -11.85 -6.37 -5.34
N ALA A 105 -11.29 -6.09 -4.17
CA ALA A 105 -11.51 -4.84 -3.43
C ALA A 105 -10.74 -3.63 -4.01
N GLY A 106 -9.80 -3.87 -4.93
CA GLY A 106 -8.93 -2.82 -5.48
C GLY A 106 -7.93 -2.25 -4.46
N ILE A 107 -7.43 -3.08 -3.54
CA ILE A 107 -6.56 -2.66 -2.44
C ILE A 107 -5.13 -3.14 -2.68
N ASP A 108 -4.20 -2.19 -2.61
CA ASP A 108 -2.76 -2.48 -2.68
C ASP A 108 -2.23 -2.93 -1.31
N LEU A 109 -2.01 -4.24 -1.13
CA LEU A 109 -1.47 -4.80 0.11
C LEU A 109 -0.07 -4.26 0.48
N TRP A 110 0.70 -3.78 -0.50
CA TRP A 110 2.03 -3.20 -0.28
C TRP A 110 2.00 -1.88 0.50
N LYS A 111 0.91 -1.11 0.40
CA LYS A 111 0.76 0.21 1.02
C LYS A 111 0.23 0.16 2.44
N LEU A 112 -0.27 -1.00 2.87
CA LEU A 112 -0.90 -1.18 4.18
C LEU A 112 0.12 -1.37 5.30
N PRO A 113 -0.24 -1.01 6.54
CA PRO A 113 0.62 -1.27 7.69
C PRO A 113 0.84 -2.77 7.87
N PHE A 114 2.12 -3.16 7.95
CA PHE A 114 2.51 -4.57 8.03
C PHE A 114 3.59 -4.81 9.07
N THR A 115 3.75 -6.08 9.42
CA THR A 115 4.88 -6.59 10.19
C THR A 115 5.59 -7.63 9.35
N ASP A 116 6.89 -7.45 9.13
CA ASP A 116 7.73 -8.40 8.39
C ASP A 116 7.73 -9.77 9.06
N ALA A 117 7.62 -10.84 8.26
CA ALA A 117 7.81 -12.22 8.72
C ALA A 117 9.11 -12.85 8.19
N ARG A 118 9.86 -12.15 7.32
CA ARG A 118 11.09 -12.66 6.70
C ARG A 118 12.25 -12.69 7.72
N PRO A 119 12.90 -13.84 7.96
CA PRO A 119 13.95 -13.98 8.98
C PRO A 119 15.17 -13.09 8.67
N GLU A 120 15.62 -13.06 7.42
CA GLU A 120 16.74 -12.24 6.97
C GLU A 120 16.55 -10.74 7.29
N ARG A 121 15.33 -10.24 7.13
CA ARG A 121 15.01 -8.84 7.39
C ARG A 121 14.93 -8.53 8.88
N LEU A 122 14.46 -9.50 9.68
CA LEU A 122 14.48 -9.41 11.14
C LEU A 122 15.92 -9.35 11.66
N GLU A 123 16.79 -10.22 11.16
CA GLU A 123 18.23 -10.18 11.48
C GLU A 123 18.89 -8.88 11.04
N TYR A 124 18.60 -8.41 9.82
CA TYR A 124 19.12 -7.13 9.33
C TYR A 124 18.68 -5.97 10.23
N LYS A 125 17.41 -5.92 10.63
CA LYS A 125 16.90 -4.88 11.55
C LYS A 125 17.57 -4.99 12.92
N ALA A 126 17.79 -6.21 13.43
CA ALA A 126 18.48 -6.42 14.70
C ALA A 126 19.95 -5.96 14.65
N LYS A 127 20.65 -6.25 13.54
CA LYS A 127 22.04 -5.81 13.30
C LYS A 127 22.15 -4.29 13.10
N THR A 128 21.20 -3.68 12.41
CA THR A 128 21.25 -2.26 12.03
C THR A 128 20.73 -1.33 13.14
N GLY A 129 19.74 -1.78 13.91
CA GLY A 129 19.07 -0.95 14.93
C GLY A 129 18.16 0.15 14.35
N PRO A 130 17.55 0.98 15.22
CA PRO A 130 16.71 2.10 14.80
C PRO A 130 17.54 3.25 14.21
N VAL A 131 17.39 3.49 12.91
CA VAL A 131 18.03 4.62 12.22
C VAL A 131 17.29 5.91 12.55
N VAL A 132 18.01 6.94 12.96
CA VAL A 132 17.45 8.28 13.18
C VAL A 132 16.97 8.86 11.83
N PRO A 133 15.73 9.36 11.73
CA PRO A 133 15.23 9.98 10.50
C PRO A 133 15.94 11.33 10.27
N MET A 134 17.08 11.28 9.58
CA MET A 134 17.82 12.45 9.16
C MET A 134 17.60 12.72 7.67
N GLY A 135 17.56 14.01 7.29
CA GLY A 135 17.64 14.40 5.89
C GLY A 135 18.99 13.98 5.27
N LYS A 136 19.04 13.87 3.95
CA LYS A 136 20.31 13.62 3.24
C LYS A 136 21.26 14.79 3.49
N ASN A 137 22.49 14.52 3.93
CA ASN A 137 23.53 15.55 4.03
C ASN A 137 24.31 15.64 2.70
N PRO A 138 24.04 16.64 1.84
CA PRO A 138 24.73 16.76 0.56
C PRO A 138 26.22 17.09 0.70
N ARG A 139 26.64 17.65 1.84
CA ARG A 139 28.03 18.02 2.13
C ARG A 139 28.81 16.92 2.86
N LYS A 140 28.29 15.68 2.85
CA LYS A 140 28.99 14.54 3.46
C LYS A 140 30.31 14.28 2.72
N MET A 141 31.44 14.45 3.42
CA MET A 141 32.75 14.05 2.91
C MET A 141 32.75 12.54 2.65
N LYS A 142 33.18 12.12 1.45
CA LYS A 142 33.19 10.71 1.01
C LYS A 142 34.51 9.99 1.26
N ASN A 143 35.60 10.72 1.44
CA ASN A 143 36.93 10.15 1.66
C ASN A 143 37.10 9.80 3.15
N GLU A 144 37.35 8.52 3.44
CA GLU A 144 37.44 7.95 4.79
C GLU A 144 38.72 8.37 5.51
N GLU A 145 39.86 8.40 4.83
CA GLU A 145 41.15 8.81 5.41
C GLU A 145 41.13 10.27 5.87
N LYS A 146 40.57 11.16 5.04
CA LYS A 146 40.41 12.58 5.41
C LYS A 146 39.43 12.78 6.56
N LEU A 147 38.43 11.90 6.69
CA LEU A 147 37.47 11.96 7.78
C LEU A 147 38.10 11.50 9.10
N ALA A 148 38.88 10.42 9.06
CA ALA A 148 39.61 9.90 10.20
C ALA A 148 40.71 10.87 10.69
N ALA A 149 41.36 11.58 9.77
CA ALA A 149 42.37 12.60 10.09
C ALA A 149 41.79 13.93 10.63
N SER A 150 40.46 14.14 10.52
CA SER A 150 39.83 15.39 10.96
C SER A 150 39.68 15.45 12.48
N LYS A 151 40.21 16.52 13.10
CA LYS A 151 40.06 16.79 14.54
C LYS A 151 38.61 16.90 15.02
N LYS A 152 37.66 17.17 14.13
CA LYS A 152 36.23 17.21 14.44
C LYS A 152 35.52 16.22 13.53
N GLY A 153 35.26 15.02 14.06
CA GLY A 153 34.43 14.03 13.39
C GLY A 153 33.01 14.55 13.11
N PRO A 154 32.26 13.87 12.23
CA PRO A 154 30.88 14.22 11.96
C PRO A 154 30.00 14.02 13.21
N LEU A 155 29.00 14.89 13.41
CA LEU A 155 27.99 14.65 14.44
C LEU A 155 27.16 13.43 14.05
N GLN A 156 27.14 12.43 14.92
CA GLN A 156 26.30 11.25 14.79
C GLN A 156 25.06 11.41 15.64
N ALA A 157 23.90 11.22 15.03
CA ALA A 157 22.64 11.17 15.75
C ALA A 157 22.42 9.75 16.27
N LYS A 158 22.17 9.61 17.57
CA LYS A 158 21.84 8.35 18.23
C LYS A 158 20.55 8.53 19.03
N TYR A 159 19.75 7.47 19.14
CA TYR A 159 18.61 7.45 20.04
C TYR A 159 19.09 7.12 21.44
N GLU A 160 18.93 8.05 22.38
CA GLU A 160 19.17 7.81 23.80
C GLU A 160 17.91 8.19 24.58
N LEU A 161 17.41 7.24 25.40
CA LEU A 161 16.20 7.41 26.20
C LEU A 161 14.98 7.90 25.38
N GLY A 162 14.91 7.51 24.10
CA GLY A 162 13.83 7.92 23.19
C GLY A 162 13.96 9.34 22.63
N ARG A 163 15.04 10.07 22.92
CA ARG A 163 15.36 11.38 22.33
C ARG A 163 16.51 11.23 21.33
N ILE A 164 16.51 12.09 20.32
CA ILE A 164 17.61 12.17 19.35
C ILE A 164 18.70 13.03 19.98
N MET A 165 19.84 12.43 20.26
CA MET A 165 21.02 13.11 20.79
C MET A 165 22.13 13.10 19.76
N TYR A 166 22.90 14.17 19.70
CA TYR A 166 23.98 14.33 18.74
C TYR A 166 25.32 14.27 19.45
N TYR A 167 26.11 13.26 19.10
CA TYR A 167 27.44 13.05 19.64
C TYR A 167 28.49 13.30 18.56
N ARG A 168 29.66 13.77 18.98
CA ARG A 168 30.86 13.70 18.16
C ARG A 168 31.72 12.62 18.82
N ASP A 169 31.98 11.53 18.13
CA ASP A 169 32.88 10.49 18.65
C ASP A 169 34.27 11.15 18.82
N ALA A 170 34.85 10.99 20.02
CA ALA A 170 36.10 11.64 20.43
C ALA A 170 37.32 10.98 19.78
#